data_AF-A0A1A0HDC9-F1
#
_entry.id   AF-A0A1A0HDC9-F1
#
_cell.length_a   1.000
_cell.length_b   1.000
_cell.length_c   1.000
_cell.angle_alpha   90.00
_cell.angle_beta   90.00
_cell.angle_gamma   90.00
#
_symmetry.space_group_name_H-M   'P 1'
#
loop_
_entity.id
_entity.type
_entity.pdbx_description
1 polymer ?
#
loop_
_entity_poly.entity_id
_entity_poly.type
_entity_poly.pdbx_seq_one_letter_code
_entity_poly.pdbx_strand_id
1 'polypeptide(L)'
;MATLPEQIKIDDITSGRVDPQVIYAELEHLKSEINILRSDMSVFLKALATIPESQSQQVYYDNLLAKVLTIRLDIKGFCAQYNRLLPIINLTQIKLGHEVEVLSGLSNGTTNGKANVRLSVPRPHLIHALPEATNRTSKNTETHNKCL
;
A
#
# COMPACT_ATOMS: atom_id res chain seq x y z
N MET A 1 -13.87 -14.15 -24.59
CA MET A 1 -13.99 -12.74 -24.13
C MET A 1 -12.70 -12.05 -24.51
N ALA A 2 -12.76 -10.84 -25.07
CA ALA A 2 -11.55 -10.12 -25.48
C ALA A 2 -10.76 -9.72 -24.23
N THR A 3 -9.51 -10.17 -24.15
CA THR A 3 -8.59 -9.82 -23.07
C THR A 3 -7.86 -8.54 -23.45
N LEU A 4 -7.63 -7.68 -22.47
CA LEU A 4 -6.81 -6.49 -22.66
C LEU A 4 -5.42 -6.92 -23.22
N PRO A 5 -4.78 -6.15 -24.11
CA PRO A 5 -3.43 -6.46 -24.59
C PRO A 5 -2.39 -6.39 -23.47
N GLU A 6 -1.33 -7.19 -23.55
CA GLU A 6 -0.26 -7.19 -22.54
C GLU A 6 0.53 -5.88 -22.51
N GLN A 7 0.66 -5.21 -23.66
CA GLN A 7 1.26 -3.89 -23.79
C GLN A 7 0.28 -2.95 -24.49
N ILE A 8 0.05 -1.78 -23.90
CA ILE A 8 -0.83 -0.75 -24.45
C ILE A 8 0.01 0.51 -24.67
N LYS A 9 0.05 1.01 -25.90
CA LYS A 9 0.64 2.31 -26.18
C LYS A 9 -0.47 3.35 -26.29
N ILE A 10 -0.10 4.61 -26.04
CA ILE A 10 -1.03 5.75 -26.17
C ILE A 10 -1.65 5.78 -27.58
N ASP A 11 -0.85 5.50 -28.62
CA ASP A 11 -1.30 5.49 -30.01
C ASP A 11 -2.33 4.40 -30.31
N ASP A 12 -2.27 3.25 -29.63
CA ASP A 12 -3.25 2.17 -29.81
C ASP A 12 -4.62 2.55 -29.22
N ILE A 13 -4.63 3.42 -28.21
CA ILE A 13 -5.85 3.96 -27.62
C ILE A 13 -6.45 5.04 -28.52
N THR A 14 -5.63 5.98 -28.99
CA THR A 14 -6.11 7.10 -29.84
C THR A 14 -6.54 6.65 -31.23
N SER A 15 -5.95 5.56 -31.74
CA SER A 15 -6.34 4.94 -33.01
C SER A 15 -7.52 3.97 -32.91
N GLY A 16 -8.07 3.74 -31.72
CA GLY A 16 -9.23 2.86 -31.51
C GLY A 16 -8.94 1.36 -31.63
N ARG A 17 -7.66 0.95 -31.57
CA ARG A 17 -7.27 -0.48 -31.57
C ARG A 17 -7.58 -1.17 -30.25
N VAL A 18 -7.65 -0.41 -29.16
CA VAL A 18 -8.10 -0.90 -27.86
C VAL A 18 -9.55 -0.49 -27.66
N ASP A 19 -10.43 -1.48 -27.56
CA ASP A 19 -11.84 -1.27 -27.27
C ASP A 19 -12.01 -0.70 -25.84
N PRO A 20 -12.65 0.47 -25.68
CA PRO A 20 -12.95 1.04 -24.37
C PRO A 20 -13.70 0.07 -23.44
N GLN A 21 -14.57 -0.80 -23.95
CA GLN A 21 -15.31 -1.76 -23.12
C GLN A 21 -14.38 -2.76 -22.43
N VAL A 22 -13.30 -3.16 -23.09
CA VAL A 22 -12.29 -4.06 -22.51
C VAL A 22 -11.52 -3.35 -21.40
N ILE A 23 -11.24 -2.06 -21.55
CA ILE A 23 -10.61 -1.24 -20.49
C ILE A 23 -11.53 -1.13 -19.28
N TYR A 24 -12.82 -0.83 -19.48
CA TYR A 24 -13.79 -0.76 -18.38
C TYR A 24 -13.96 -2.09 -17.66
N ALA A 25 -13.99 -3.20 -18.40
CA ALA A 25 -14.04 -4.53 -17.81
C ALA A 25 -12.81 -4.83 -16.94
N GLU A 26 -11.60 -4.49 -17.41
CA GLU A 26 -10.37 -4.67 -16.62
C GLU A 26 -10.37 -3.80 -15.36
N LEU A 27 -10.86 -2.55 -15.43
CA LEU A 27 -10.98 -1.67 -14.26
C LEU A 27 -11.93 -2.23 -13.20
N GLU A 28 -13.10 -2.73 -13.59
CA GLU A 28 -14.03 -3.37 -12.65
C GLU A 28 -13.46 -4.69 -12.11
N HIS A 29 -12.73 -5.46 -12.93
CA HIS A 29 -12.02 -6.64 -12.47
C HIS A 29 -10.99 -6.30 -11.39
N LEU A 30 -10.09 -5.35 -11.64
CA LEU A 30 -9.08 -4.89 -10.67
C LEU A 30 -9.72 -4.36 -9.39
N LYS A 31 -10.82 -3.61 -9.50
CA LYS A 31 -11.57 -3.13 -8.34
C LYS A 31 -12.15 -4.28 -7.51
N SER A 32 -12.55 -5.38 -8.13
CA SER A 32 -12.95 -6.59 -7.40
C SER A 32 -11.75 -7.31 -6.78
N GLU A 33 -10.64 -7.47 -7.51
CA GLU A 33 -9.44 -8.17 -7.02
C GLU A 33 -8.80 -7.48 -5.82
N ILE A 34 -8.67 -6.14 -5.83
CA ILE A 34 -8.10 -5.42 -4.68
C ILE A 34 -8.94 -5.59 -3.41
N ASN A 35 -10.26 -5.75 -3.55
CA ASN A 35 -11.16 -6.00 -2.43
C ASN A 35 -11.00 -7.42 -1.88
N ILE A 36 -10.84 -8.41 -2.76
CA ILE A 36 -10.56 -9.80 -2.39
C ILE A 36 -9.21 -9.86 -1.67
N LEU A 37 -8.17 -9.28 -2.25
CA LEU A 37 -6.83 -9.25 -1.67
C LEU A 37 -6.83 -8.60 -0.28
N ARG A 38 -7.53 -7.47 -0.11
CA ARG A 38 -7.71 -6.84 1.20
C ARG A 38 -8.36 -7.77 2.22
N SER A 39 -9.39 -8.52 1.81
CA SER A 39 -10.05 -9.50 2.66
C SER A 39 -9.09 -10.63 3.06
N ASP A 40 -8.36 -11.19 2.10
CA ASP A 40 -7.41 -12.29 2.33
C ASP A 40 -6.26 -11.86 3.23
N MET A 41 -5.73 -10.65 3.03
CA MET A 41 -4.75 -10.04 3.93
C MET A 41 -5.31 -9.88 5.35
N SER A 42 -6.56 -9.44 5.51
CA SER A 42 -7.20 -9.34 6.83
C SER A 42 -7.31 -10.71 7.51
N VAL A 43 -7.71 -11.75 6.78
CA VAL A 43 -7.77 -13.12 7.29
C VAL A 43 -6.38 -13.63 7.68
N PHE A 44 -5.37 -13.37 6.86
CA PHE A 44 -3.99 -13.74 7.16
C PHE A 44 -3.45 -13.06 8.43
N LEU A 45 -3.71 -11.76 8.61
CA LEU A 45 -3.33 -11.04 9.83
C LEU A 45 -4.00 -11.61 11.07
N LYS A 46 -5.29 -11.98 10.98
CA LYS A 46 -5.99 -12.65 12.08
C LYS A 46 -5.39 -14.02 12.39
N ALA A 47 -5.04 -14.78 11.35
CA ALA A 47 -4.38 -16.08 11.51
C ALA A 47 -3.01 -15.94 12.18
N LEU A 48 -2.22 -14.92 11.83
CA LEU A 48 -0.94 -14.63 12.50
C LEU A 48 -1.10 -14.28 13.98
N ALA A 49 -2.17 -13.57 14.33
CA ALA A 49 -2.43 -13.13 15.70
C ALA A 49 -3.07 -14.21 16.57
N THR A 50 -3.54 -15.32 15.99
CA THR A 50 -4.34 -16.33 16.69
C THR A 50 -3.71 -17.71 16.52
N ILE A 51 -3.15 -18.27 17.59
CA ILE A 51 -2.64 -19.64 17.61
C ILE A 51 -3.79 -20.57 18.02
N PRO A 52 -4.28 -21.48 17.16
CA PRO A 52 -5.36 -22.39 17.52
C PRO A 52 -4.88 -23.45 18.51
N GLU A 53 -5.56 -23.62 19.64
CA GLU A 53 -5.23 -24.64 20.65
C GLU A 53 -5.43 -26.08 20.13
N SER A 54 -6.28 -26.26 19.12
CA SER A 54 -6.63 -27.56 18.52
C SER A 54 -5.72 -28.01 17.39
N GLN A 55 -4.73 -27.20 16.98
CA GLN A 55 -3.87 -27.47 15.83
C GLN A 55 -2.42 -27.66 16.25
N SER A 56 -1.70 -28.58 15.60
CA SER A 56 -0.26 -28.69 15.82
C SER A 56 0.48 -27.46 15.27
N GLN A 57 1.57 -27.08 15.93
CA GLN A 57 2.37 -25.90 15.54
C GLN A 57 2.89 -26.00 14.09
N GLN A 58 3.24 -27.20 13.64
CA GLN A 58 3.70 -27.43 12.28
C GLN A 58 2.61 -27.12 11.26
N VAL A 59 1.39 -27.64 11.47
CA VAL A 59 0.27 -27.42 10.54
C VAL A 59 -0.15 -25.95 10.55
N TYR A 60 -0.09 -25.28 11.70
CA TYR A 60 -0.27 -23.83 11.77
C TYR A 60 0.76 -23.07 10.92
N TYR A 61 2.04 -23.40 11.06
CA TYR A 61 3.13 -22.81 10.29
C TYR A 61 2.96 -23.03 8.78
N ASP A 62 2.69 -24.26 8.36
CA ASP A 62 2.53 -24.61 6.95
C ASP A 62 1.36 -23.84 6.31
N ASN A 63 0.25 -23.67 7.05
CA ASN A 63 -0.88 -22.88 6.60
C ASN A 63 -0.55 -21.38 6.46
N LEU A 64 0.20 -20.81 7.40
CA LEU A 64 0.65 -19.42 7.29
C LEU A 64 1.59 -19.21 6.11
N LEU A 65 2.52 -20.15 5.91
CA LEU A 65 3.47 -20.11 4.79
C LEU A 65 2.73 -20.18 3.45
N ALA A 66 1.77 -21.10 3.31
CA ALA A 66 0.95 -21.20 2.11
C ALA A 66 0.15 -19.91 1.85
N LYS A 67 -0.47 -19.33 2.89
CA LYS A 67 -1.24 -18.09 2.78
C LYS A 67 -0.37 -16.90 2.36
N VAL A 68 0.81 -16.71 2.96
CA VAL A 68 1.68 -15.57 2.62
C VAL A 68 2.24 -15.70 1.20
N LEU A 69 2.54 -16.92 0.74
CA LEU A 69 2.99 -17.15 -0.63
C LEU A 69 1.88 -16.84 -1.64
N THR A 70 0.64 -17.24 -1.33
CA THR A 70 -0.54 -16.95 -2.16
C THR A 70 -0.77 -15.44 -2.26
N ILE A 71 -0.88 -14.74 -1.12
CA ILE A 71 -1.06 -13.28 -1.07
C ILE A 71 0.05 -12.55 -1.84
N ARG A 72 1.30 -13.01 -1.73
CA ARG A 72 2.42 -12.43 -2.47
C ARG A 72 2.27 -12.61 -3.98
N LEU A 73 1.80 -13.77 -4.43
CA LEU A 73 1.55 -14.04 -5.85
C LEU A 73 0.42 -13.15 -6.36
N ASP A 74 -0.66 -13.03 -5.59
CA ASP A 74 -1.84 -12.23 -5.93
C ASP A 74 -1.47 -10.74 -6.02
N ILE A 75 -0.69 -10.21 -5.08
CA ILE A 75 -0.16 -8.82 -5.15
C ILE A 75 0.62 -8.61 -6.46
N LYS A 76 1.50 -9.54 -6.82
CA LYS A 76 2.28 -9.42 -8.07
C LYS A 76 1.39 -9.45 -9.30
N GLY A 77 0.39 -10.34 -9.32
CA GLY A 77 -0.60 -10.44 -10.40
C GLY A 77 -1.40 -9.15 -10.54
N PHE A 78 -1.93 -8.62 -9.44
CA PHE A 78 -2.64 -7.36 -9.39
C PHE A 78 -1.78 -6.20 -9.91
N CYS A 79 -0.53 -6.07 -9.43
CA CYS A 79 0.38 -5.03 -9.89
C CYS A 79 0.67 -5.14 -11.40
N ALA A 80 0.86 -6.35 -11.93
CA ALA A 80 1.07 -6.56 -13.35
C ALA A 80 -0.15 -6.11 -14.18
N GLN A 81 -1.36 -6.47 -13.75
CA GLN A 81 -2.60 -6.03 -14.39
C GLN A 81 -2.78 -4.50 -14.31
N TYR A 82 -2.58 -3.90 -13.14
CA TYR A 82 -2.65 -2.44 -12.94
C TYR A 82 -1.64 -1.69 -13.82
N ASN A 83 -0.40 -2.17 -13.89
CA ASN A 83 0.66 -1.53 -14.67
C ASN A 83 0.33 -1.46 -16.17
N ARG A 84 -0.47 -2.41 -16.68
CA ARG A 84 -0.92 -2.40 -18.08
C ARG A 84 -1.89 -1.26 -18.37
N LEU A 85 -2.59 -0.75 -17.35
CA LEU A 85 -3.51 0.38 -17.47
C LEU A 85 -2.82 1.74 -17.30
N LEU A 86 -1.58 1.80 -16.81
CA LEU A 86 -0.85 3.06 -16.61
C LEU A 86 -0.81 3.96 -17.87
N PRO A 87 -0.56 3.44 -19.09
CA PRO A 87 -0.58 4.27 -20.31
C PRO A 87 -1.95 4.92 -20.57
N ILE A 88 -3.03 4.22 -20.23
CA ILE A 88 -4.40 4.73 -20.36
C ILE A 88 -4.64 5.81 -19.30
N ILE A 89 -4.28 5.54 -18.05
CA ILE A 89 -4.41 6.51 -16.94
C ILE A 89 -3.64 7.79 -17.27
N ASN A 90 -2.38 7.66 -17.71
CA ASN A 90 -1.55 8.80 -18.09
C ASN A 90 -2.16 9.60 -19.25
N LEU A 91 -2.70 8.94 -20.27
CA LEU A 91 -3.40 9.62 -21.37
C LEU A 91 -4.62 10.40 -20.86
N THR A 92 -5.40 9.81 -19.94
CA THR A 92 -6.57 10.49 -19.36
C THR A 92 -6.16 11.70 -18.51
N GLN A 93 -5.09 11.61 -17.73
CA GLN A 93 -4.55 12.74 -16.95
C GLN A 93 -4.13 13.90 -17.87
N ILE A 94 -3.37 13.62 -18.95
CA ILE A 94 -2.98 14.63 -19.94
C ILE A 94 -4.21 15.30 -20.55
N LYS A 95 -5.21 14.52 -20.96
CA LYS A 95 -6.45 15.06 -21.56
C LYS A 95 -7.26 15.92 -20.60
N LEU A 96 -7.19 15.65 -19.30
CA LEU A 96 -7.86 16.43 -18.25
C LEU A 96 -7.04 17.64 -17.77
N GLY A 97 -5.80 17.81 -18.29
CA GLY A 97 -4.90 18.89 -17.88
C GLY A 97 -4.19 18.65 -16.55
N HIS A 98 -4.14 17.40 -16.07
CA HIS A 98 -3.39 17.00 -14.88
C HIS A 98 -1.94 16.63 -15.24
N GLU A 99 -1.01 16.81 -14.30
CA GLU A 99 0.36 16.30 -14.46
C GLU A 99 0.37 14.76 -14.48
N VAL A 100 1.25 14.18 -15.30
CA VAL A 100 1.39 12.72 -15.44
C VAL A 100 2.07 12.14 -14.21
N GLU A 101 1.47 11.11 -13.61
CA GLU A 101 2.11 10.37 -12.53
C GLU A 101 3.32 9.56 -13.05
N VAL A 102 4.52 10.07 -12.79
CA VAL A 102 5.75 9.27 -12.90
C VAL A 102 5.92 8.53 -11.57
N LEU A 103 5.65 7.21 -11.56
CA LEU A 103 5.92 6.35 -10.42
C LEU A 103 7.43 6.38 -10.11
N SER A 104 7.80 7.27 -9.19
CA SER A 104 9.16 7.40 -8.65
C SER A 104 9.43 6.18 -7.76
N GLY A 105 9.86 5.06 -8.35
CA GLY A 105 10.09 3.83 -7.59
C GLY A 105 10.76 2.66 -8.31
N LEU A 106 10.94 2.70 -9.63
CA LEU A 106 11.77 1.72 -10.37
C LEU A 106 12.93 2.42 -11.10
N SER A 107 13.79 3.10 -10.35
CA SER A 107 15.08 3.56 -10.87
C SER A 107 16.17 2.54 -10.52
N ASN A 108 16.36 1.55 -11.39
CA ASN A 108 17.70 1.01 -11.61
C ASN A 108 18.48 2.11 -12.37
N GLY A 109 19.54 2.62 -11.75
CA GLY A 109 20.17 3.88 -12.12
C GLY A 109 20.75 3.93 -13.53
N THR A 110 20.75 5.13 -14.11
CA THR A 110 21.94 5.82 -14.66
C THR A 110 21.58 7.29 -14.89
N THR A 111 22.56 8.13 -14.60
CA THR A 111 22.59 9.59 -14.40
C THR A 111 22.31 10.46 -15.64
N ASN A 112 21.62 11.60 -15.46
CA ASN A 112 22.15 12.98 -15.64
C ASN A 112 21.03 13.98 -15.99
N GLY A 113 20.97 15.10 -15.26
CA GLY A 113 20.18 16.27 -15.67
C GLY A 113 19.76 17.12 -14.48
N LYS A 114 20.53 18.20 -14.23
CA LYS A 114 20.32 19.18 -13.17
C LYS A 114 18.90 19.76 -13.19
N ALA A 115 18.20 19.71 -12.05
CA ALA A 115 17.21 20.72 -11.70
C ALA A 115 17.21 20.93 -10.18
N ASN A 116 17.17 22.21 -9.83
CA ASN A 116 17.48 22.83 -8.57
C ASN A 116 16.44 22.48 -7.47
N VAL A 117 16.94 22.17 -6.27
CA VAL A 117 16.15 21.87 -5.08
C VAL A 117 15.54 23.16 -4.52
N ARG A 118 14.20 23.27 -4.52
CA ARG A 118 13.46 23.98 -3.46
C ARG A 118 11.99 23.55 -3.39
N LEU A 119 11.72 22.42 -2.75
CA LEU A 119 10.38 22.16 -2.19
C LEU A 119 10.32 22.74 -0.77
N SER A 120 9.61 23.86 -0.62
CA SER A 120 9.04 24.25 0.67
C SER A 120 7.70 23.56 0.83
N VAL A 121 7.64 22.53 1.67
CA VAL A 121 6.37 21.95 2.14
C VAL A 121 6.10 22.51 3.54
N PRO A 122 4.95 23.16 3.80
CA PRO A 122 4.55 23.56 5.14
C PRO A 122 4.27 22.30 5.98
N ARG A 123 4.94 22.19 7.12
CA ARG A 123 4.72 21.16 8.14
C ARG A 123 3.31 21.34 8.75
N PRO A 124 2.43 20.33 8.79
CA PRO A 124 1.25 20.41 9.64
C PRO A 124 1.72 20.39 11.11
N HIS A 125 1.37 21.45 11.84
CA HIS A 125 1.64 21.58 13.26
C HIS A 125 0.84 20.53 14.04
N LEU A 126 1.54 19.52 14.56
CA LEU A 126 1.04 18.69 15.66
C LEU A 126 1.21 19.52 16.94
N ILE A 127 0.12 20.07 17.47
CA ILE A 127 0.08 20.67 18.80
C ILE A 127 0.13 19.50 19.81
N HIS A 128 1.27 19.33 20.46
CA HIS A 128 1.36 18.64 21.74
C HIS A 128 1.56 19.73 22.81
N ALA A 129 0.57 19.92 23.68
CA ALA A 129 0.74 20.64 24.93
C ALA A 129 -0.14 19.98 26.00
N LEU A 130 0.46 19.09 26.78
CA LEU A 130 -0.01 18.71 28.11
C LEU A 130 0.92 19.43 29.10
N PRO A 131 0.41 20.20 30.07
CA PRO A 131 1.26 21.08 30.88
C PRO A 131 2.02 20.33 31.98
N GLU A 132 3.30 20.68 32.10
CA GLU A 132 4.14 20.44 33.28
C GLU A 132 3.62 21.26 34.47
N ALA A 133 3.42 20.62 35.62
CA ALA A 133 3.20 21.28 36.89
C ALA A 133 4.42 21.07 37.80
N THR A 134 5.13 22.16 38.07
CA THR A 134 6.32 22.21 38.93
C THR A 134 5.95 22.59 40.37
N ASN A 135 6.36 21.72 41.31
CA ASN A 135 6.71 21.89 42.73
C ASN A 135 5.90 22.80 43.68
N ARG A 136 5.49 22.21 44.82
CA ARG A 136 5.65 22.83 46.15
C ARG A 136 6.04 21.82 47.24
N THR A 137 7.04 22.26 47.99
CA THR A 137 7.76 21.71 49.14
C THR A 137 6.90 21.42 50.38
N SER A 138 7.12 20.29 51.07
CA SER A 138 7.37 20.26 52.53
C SER A 138 7.55 18.85 53.10
N LYS A 139 8.75 18.64 53.66
CA LYS A 139 9.09 18.13 55.02
C LYS A 139 8.40 16.86 55.59
N ASN A 140 9.27 16.09 56.27
CA ASN A 140 9.01 15.11 57.34
C ASN A 140 8.34 13.81 56.87
N THR A 141 8.57 12.60 57.37
CA THR A 141 9.35 11.94 58.45
C THR A 141 9.08 10.44 58.19
N GLU A 142 10.08 9.58 58.06
CA GLU A 142 10.43 8.55 59.06
C GLU A 142 9.50 7.31 59.11
N THR A 143 10.12 6.16 59.45
CA THR A 143 9.56 4.81 59.72
C THR A 143 9.27 3.94 58.48
N HIS A 144 10.13 2.96 58.12
CA HIS A 144 10.43 1.67 58.77
C HIS A 144 9.18 0.75 58.82
N ASN A 145 9.15 -0.29 57.97
CA ASN A 145 8.89 -1.67 58.42
C ASN A 145 9.00 -2.72 57.29
N LYS A 146 9.81 -3.75 57.60
CA LYS A 146 9.79 -5.10 57.03
C LYS A 146 8.64 -5.90 57.65
N CYS A 147 8.05 -6.80 56.88
CA CYS A 147 7.32 -8.05 57.23
C CYS A 147 6.28 -8.28 56.12
N LEU A 148 6.06 -9.46 55.53
CA LEU A 148 6.48 -10.84 55.77
C LEU A 148 6.56 -11.53 54.40
#